data_AF-A0AAU2IJV6-F1
#
_entry.id   AF-A0AAU2IJV6-F1
#
_cell.length_a   1.000
_cell.length_b   1.000
_cell.length_c   1.000
_cell.angle_alpha   90.00
_cell.angle_beta   90.00
_cell.angle_gamma   90.00
#
_symmetry.space_group_name_H-M   'P 1'
#
loop_
_entity.id
_entity.type
_entity.pdbx_description
1 polymer ?
#
loop_
_entity_poly.entity_id
_entity_poly.type
_entity_poly.pdbx_seq_one_letter_code
_entity_poly.pdbx_strand_id
1 'polypeptide(L)'
;MPELTQPTEELISSTYAEDAPRIPDPVRHFIEKITFATPEEILPALRGALAEDWMAIPVWARNLAFRLACLQHPDDPELLREAAADLLSFGPDWDHFAEDLKARAARLDG
;
A
#
# COMPACT_ATOMS: atom_id res chain seq x y z
N MET A 1 13.91 -16.50 1.26
CA MET A 1 12.65 -15.83 1.64
C MET A 1 12.28 -16.15 3.08
N PRO A 2 12.97 -15.60 4.10
CA PRO A 2 12.61 -15.79 5.51
C PRO A 2 11.76 -14.63 6.09
N GLU A 3 11.62 -13.51 5.38
CA GLU A 3 11.12 -12.24 5.95
C GLU A 3 9.63 -12.23 6.29
N LEU A 4 8.82 -13.10 5.67
CA LEU A 4 7.38 -13.17 5.94
C LEU A 4 6.97 -14.29 6.89
N THR A 5 7.86 -15.24 7.18
CA THR A 5 7.53 -16.42 8.01
C THR A 5 7.15 -15.99 9.43
N GLN A 6 8.02 -15.23 10.09
CA GLN A 6 7.78 -14.75 11.45
C GLN A 6 6.53 -13.84 11.54
N PRO A 7 6.35 -12.79 10.71
CA PRO A 7 5.12 -11.99 10.74
C PRO A 7 3.84 -12.80 10.50
N THR A 8 3.90 -13.85 9.68
CA THR A 8 2.74 -14.73 9.42
C THR A 8 2.40 -15.58 10.65
N GLU A 9 3.41 -16.16 11.29
CA GLU A 9 3.23 -16.93 12.53
C GLU A 9 2.70 -16.05 13.67
N GLU A 10 3.24 -14.84 13.79
CA GLU A 10 2.77 -13.83 14.74
C GLU A 10 1.29 -13.49 14.49
N LEU A 11 0.88 -13.24 13.24
CA LEU A 11 -0.52 -12.99 12.87
C LEU A 11 -1.44 -14.16 13.21
N ILE A 12 -1.02 -15.40 12.93
CA ILE A 12 -1.79 -16.60 13.27
C ILE A 12 -1.98 -16.67 14.79
N SER A 13 -0.90 -16.55 15.56
CA SER A 13 -0.97 -16.63 17.02
C SER A 13 -1.82 -15.52 17.64
N SER A 14 -1.76 -14.31 17.07
CA SER A 14 -2.52 -13.14 17.54
C SER A 14 -3.98 -13.14 17.13
N THR A 15 -4.45 -14.07 16.29
CA THR A 15 -5.85 -14.08 15.81
C THR A 15 -6.71 -15.12 16.53
N TYR A 16 -6.11 -16.24 16.96
CA TYR A 16 -6.84 -17.40 17.48
C TYR A 16 -6.68 -17.64 18.99
N ALA A 17 -5.96 -16.78 19.71
CA ALA A 17 -5.87 -16.86 21.18
C ALA A 17 -7.18 -16.37 21.84
N GLU A 18 -7.58 -16.94 22.98
CA GLU A 18 -8.85 -16.60 23.67
C GLU A 18 -8.96 -15.10 24.04
N ASP A 19 -7.83 -14.44 24.31
CA ASP A 19 -7.74 -13.00 24.65
C ASP A 19 -6.98 -12.17 23.60
N ALA A 20 -6.91 -12.65 22.36
CA ALA A 20 -6.13 -11.98 21.32
C ALA A 20 -6.67 -10.57 21.01
N PRO A 21 -5.79 -9.57 20.78
CA PRO A 21 -6.20 -8.26 20.30
C PRO A 21 -6.97 -8.40 18.98
N ARG A 22 -8.22 -7.92 18.95
CA ARG A 22 -9.01 -7.90 17.71
C ARG A 22 -8.56 -6.74 16.84
N ILE A 23 -8.28 -7.02 15.56
CA ILE A 23 -8.15 -5.98 14.54
C ILE A 23 -9.49 -5.23 14.48
N PRO A 24 -9.51 -3.88 14.60
CA PRO A 24 -10.74 -3.11 14.49
C PRO A 24 -11.49 -3.41 13.18
N ASP A 25 -12.81 -3.55 13.25
CA ASP A 25 -13.63 -3.90 12.08
C ASP A 25 -13.37 -3.00 10.85
N PRO A 26 -13.18 -1.67 10.97
CA PRO A 26 -12.84 -0.83 9.82
C PRO A 26 -11.51 -1.19 9.16
N VAL A 27 -10.50 -1.60 9.94
CA VAL A 27 -9.19 -2.01 9.41
C VAL A 27 -9.32 -3.31 8.65
N ARG A 28 -9.98 -4.32 9.24
CA ARG A 28 -10.23 -5.61 8.56
C ARG A 28 -11.04 -5.39 7.28
N HIS A 29 -12.11 -4.60 7.35
CA HIS A 29 -12.96 -4.31 6.20
C HIS A 29 -12.21 -3.60 5.07
N PHE A 30 -11.36 -2.62 5.41
CA PHE A 30 -10.51 -1.95 4.42
C PHE A 30 -9.59 -2.94 3.71
N ILE A 31 -8.88 -3.79 4.46
CA ILE A 31 -7.97 -4.80 3.90
C ILE A 31 -8.72 -5.79 3.00
N GLU A 32 -9.86 -6.31 3.46
CA GLU A 32 -10.70 -7.23 2.68
C GLU A 32 -11.20 -6.58 1.38
N LYS A 33 -11.63 -5.32 1.43
CA LYS A 33 -12.14 -4.61 0.25
C LYS A 33 -11.04 -4.26 -0.73
N ILE A 34 -9.92 -3.71 -0.26
CA ILE A 34 -8.86 -3.24 -1.15
C ILE A 34 -8.16 -4.40 -1.86
N THR A 35 -8.09 -5.58 -1.24
CA THR A 35 -7.47 -6.78 -1.81
C THR A 35 -8.07 -7.19 -3.15
N PHE A 36 -9.36 -6.91 -3.37
CA PHE A 36 -10.09 -7.25 -4.59
C PHE A 36 -10.52 -6.02 -5.40
N ALA A 37 -10.08 -4.83 -5.01
CA ALA A 37 -10.43 -3.60 -5.69
C ALA A 37 -9.59 -3.39 -6.95
N THR A 38 -10.23 -2.84 -7.97
CA THR A 38 -9.58 -2.42 -9.22
C THR A 38 -8.84 -1.09 -9.03
N PRO A 39 -7.87 -0.74 -9.89
CA PRO A 39 -7.21 0.57 -9.83
C PRO A 39 -8.19 1.73 -10.01
N GLU A 40 -9.25 1.55 -10.81
CA GLU A 40 -10.34 2.52 -11.00
C GLU A 40 -11.17 2.75 -9.73
N GLU A 41 -11.16 1.83 -8.78
CA GLU A 41 -11.77 2.00 -7.46
C GLU A 41 -10.75 2.55 -6.44
N ILE A 42 -9.52 2.03 -6.46
CA ILE A 42 -8.46 2.38 -5.51
C ILE A 42 -8.05 3.85 -5.67
N LEU A 43 -7.70 4.27 -6.89
CA LEU A 43 -7.06 5.57 -7.12
C LEU A 43 -8.00 6.74 -6.84
N PRO A 44 -9.27 6.75 -7.27
CA PRO A 44 -10.18 7.84 -6.92
C PRO A 44 -10.44 7.95 -5.42
N ALA A 45 -10.61 6.82 -4.72
CA ALA A 45 -10.83 6.81 -3.28
C ALA A 45 -9.60 7.34 -2.51
N LEU A 46 -8.40 6.86 -2.88
CA LEU A 46 -7.14 7.26 -2.27
C LEU A 46 -6.84 8.74 -2.54
N ARG A 47 -6.87 9.17 -3.80
CA ARG A 47 -6.60 10.56 -4.20
C ARG A 47 -7.62 11.53 -3.59
N GLY A 48 -8.89 11.13 -3.52
CA GLY A 48 -9.94 11.93 -2.87
C GLY A 48 -9.66 12.18 -1.39
N ALA A 49 -9.32 11.12 -0.64
CA ALA A 49 -8.99 11.25 0.77
C ALA A 49 -7.71 12.08 1.01
N LEU A 50 -6.66 11.87 0.21
CA LEU A 50 -5.41 12.63 0.32
C LEU A 50 -5.56 14.10 -0.06
N ALA A 51 -6.50 14.42 -0.96
CA ALA A 51 -6.82 15.81 -1.31
C ALA A 51 -7.61 16.53 -0.21
N GLU A 52 -8.48 15.82 0.52
CA GLU A 52 -9.23 16.37 1.65
C GLU A 52 -8.34 16.58 2.88
N ASP A 53 -7.59 15.54 3.25
CA ASP A 53 -6.59 15.59 4.31
C ASP A 53 -5.48 14.56 4.03
N TRP A 54 -4.30 15.08 3.69
CA TRP A 54 -3.12 14.27 3.37
C TRP A 54 -2.71 13.33 4.53
N MET A 55 -3.11 13.61 5.77
CA MET A 55 -2.84 12.78 6.95
C MET A 55 -3.97 11.82 7.32
N ALA A 56 -5.13 11.88 6.65
CA ALA A 56 -6.32 11.10 7.04
C ALA A 56 -6.15 9.59 6.88
N ILE A 57 -5.28 9.15 5.95
CA ILE A 57 -5.02 7.72 5.72
C ILE A 57 -3.68 7.34 6.35
N PRO A 58 -3.65 6.31 7.22
CA PRO A 58 -2.40 5.75 7.73
C PRO A 58 -1.44 5.33 6.61
N VAL A 59 -0.15 5.59 6.79
CA VAL A 59 0.89 5.31 5.79
C VAL A 59 0.85 3.87 5.27
N TRP A 60 0.65 2.89 6.16
CA TRP A 60 0.56 1.47 5.77
C TRP A 60 -0.58 1.21 4.76
N ALA A 61 -1.69 1.92 4.88
CA ALA A 61 -2.86 1.75 4.02
C ALA A 61 -2.63 2.39 2.64
N ARG A 62 -1.95 3.54 2.59
CA ARG A 62 -1.51 4.20 1.34
C ARG A 62 -0.53 3.32 0.59
N ASN A 63 0.47 2.79 1.30
CA ASN A 63 1.46 1.88 0.74
C ASN A 63 0.80 0.63 0.13
N LEU A 64 -0.14 0.01 0.84
CA LEU A 64 -0.90 -1.13 0.33
C LEU A 64 -1.70 -0.76 -0.93
N ALA A 65 -2.41 0.37 -0.90
CA ALA A 65 -3.24 0.84 -2.00
C ALA A 65 -2.43 1.11 -3.27
N PHE A 66 -1.36 1.92 -3.18
CA PHE A 66 -0.50 2.22 -4.32
C PHE A 66 0.19 0.97 -4.86
N ARG A 67 0.65 0.06 -3.99
CA ARG A 67 1.26 -1.21 -4.43
C ARG A 67 0.28 -2.08 -5.21
N LEU A 68 -0.96 -2.24 -4.76
CA LEU A 68 -1.98 -3.00 -5.48
C LEU A 68 -2.33 -2.35 -6.82
N ALA A 69 -2.44 -1.02 -6.87
CA ALA A 69 -2.67 -0.30 -8.12
C ALA A 69 -1.51 -0.48 -9.11
N CYS A 70 -0.25 -0.34 -8.66
CA CYS A 70 0.93 -0.52 -9.49
C CYS A 70 1.10 -1.97 -9.99
N LEU A 71 0.69 -2.97 -9.22
CA LEU A 71 0.72 -4.37 -9.67
C LEU A 71 -0.29 -4.65 -10.78
N GLN A 72 -1.43 -3.96 -10.77
CA GLN A 72 -2.50 -4.09 -11.77
C GLN A 72 -2.25 -3.23 -13.02
N HIS A 73 -1.62 -2.06 -12.87
CA HIS A 73 -1.15 -1.22 -13.97
C HIS A 73 0.36 -1.00 -13.91
N PRO A 74 1.13 -2.04 -14.25
CA PRO A 74 2.57 -2.01 -14.07
C PRO A 74 3.26 -1.10 -15.12
N ASP A 75 2.57 -0.74 -16.21
CA ASP A 75 3.10 0.05 -17.32
C ASP A 75 2.53 1.47 -17.37
N ASP A 76 1.94 1.96 -16.27
CA ASP A 76 1.51 3.35 -16.11
C ASP A 76 2.63 4.19 -15.44
N PRO A 77 3.42 4.97 -16.20
CA PRO A 77 4.52 5.74 -15.64
C PRO A 77 4.05 6.88 -14.71
N GLU A 78 2.84 7.40 -14.87
CA GLU A 78 2.31 8.43 -13.98
C GLU A 78 2.00 7.85 -12.61
N LEU A 79 1.31 6.70 -12.58
CA LEU A 79 1.02 5.98 -11.35
C LEU A 79 2.30 5.57 -10.59
N LEU A 80 3.31 5.08 -11.31
CA LEU A 80 4.59 4.68 -10.70
C LEU A 80 5.29 5.89 -10.04
N ARG A 81 5.28 7.06 -10.68
CA ARG A 81 5.86 8.29 -10.10
C ARG A 81 5.07 8.78 -8.90
N GLU A 82 3.74 8.73 -8.95
CA GLU A 82 2.88 9.10 -7.83
C GLU A 82 3.13 8.20 -6.61
N ALA A 83 3.16 6.87 -6.80
CA ALA A 83 3.47 5.92 -5.75
C ALA A 83 4.88 6.12 -5.17
N ALA A 84 5.87 6.44 -6.01
CA ALA A 84 7.22 6.74 -5.52
C ALA A 84 7.26 8.02 -4.67
N ALA A 85 6.53 9.07 -5.07
CA ALA A 85 6.45 10.31 -4.30
C ALA A 85 5.77 10.09 -2.93
N ASP A 86 4.75 9.24 -2.89
CA ASP A 86 4.07 8.83 -1.65
C ASP A 86 5.05 8.20 -0.65
N LEU A 87 5.85 7.22 -1.10
CA LEU A 87 6.84 6.52 -0.27
C LEU A 87 7.90 7.48 0.28
N LEU A 88 8.41 8.39 -0.55
CA LEU A 88 9.44 9.38 -0.15
C LEU A 88 8.93 10.42 0.84
N SER A 89 7.61 10.51 1.04
CA SER A 89 7.03 11.43 1.99
C SER A 89 7.18 10.94 3.44
N PHE A 90 7.69 9.71 3.66
CA PHE A 90 7.74 9.06 4.98
C PHE A 90 9.04 8.29 5.25
N GLY A 91 10.10 8.99 5.68
CA GLY A 91 11.34 8.37 6.18
C GLY A 91 12.07 7.47 5.15
N PRO A 92 13.31 7.03 5.45
CA PRO A 92 14.14 6.35 4.45
C PRO A 92 13.80 4.86 4.24
N ASP A 93 12.89 4.29 5.04
CA ASP A 93 12.62 2.85 5.07
C ASP A 93 12.17 2.29 3.71
N TRP A 94 11.52 3.13 2.90
CA TRP A 94 10.96 2.75 1.60
C TRP A 94 11.65 3.41 0.40
N ASP A 95 12.74 4.16 0.61
CA ASP A 95 13.42 4.91 -0.45
C ASP A 95 13.85 4.01 -1.62
N HIS A 96 14.37 2.82 -1.32
CA HIS A 96 14.78 1.87 -2.36
C HIS A 96 13.61 1.44 -3.26
N PHE A 97 12.42 1.23 -2.69
CA PHE A 97 11.23 0.93 -3.48
C PHE A 97 10.77 2.13 -4.32
N ALA A 98 10.90 3.35 -3.79
CA ALA A 98 10.59 4.56 -4.54
C ALA A 98 11.54 4.75 -5.73
N GLU A 99 12.84 4.51 -5.55
CA GLU A 99 13.83 4.59 -6.63
C GLU A 99 13.59 3.52 -7.71
N ASP A 100 13.21 2.30 -7.32
CA ASP A 100 12.82 1.24 -8.27
C ASP A 100 11.61 1.65 -9.13
N LEU A 101 10.58 2.25 -8.50
CA LEU A 101 9.40 2.75 -9.20
C LEU A 101 9.75 3.90 -10.16
N LYS A 102 10.56 4.87 -9.73
CA LYS A 102 11.05 5.96 -10.60
C LYS A 102 11.85 5.44 -11.78
N ALA A 103 12.78 4.52 -11.52
CA ALA A 103 13.61 3.92 -12.56
C ALA A 103 12.76 3.16 -13.57
N ARG A 104 11.69 2.48 -13.11
CA ARG A 104 10.73 1.83 -14.00
C ARG A 104 9.94 2.84 -14.82
N ALA A 105 9.39 3.88 -14.22
CA ALA A 105 8.65 4.92 -14.94
C ALA A 105 9.52 5.55 -16.05
N ALA A 106 10.77 5.90 -15.73
CA ALA A 106 11.71 6.47 -16.70
C ALA A 106 12.00 5.55 -17.90
N ARG A 107 11.95 4.22 -17.72
CA ARG A 107 12.10 3.26 -18.83
C ARG A 107 10.87 3.17 -19.73
N LEU A 108 9.68 3.49 -19.21
CA LEU A 108 8.43 3.44 -19.98
C LEU A 108 8.22 4.71 -20.82
N ASP A 109 8.80 5.84 -20.39
CA ASP A 109 8.75 7.11 -21.13
C ASP A 109 9.75 7.20 -22.30
N GLY A 110 10.75 6.31 -22.34
CA GLY A 110 11.85 6.30 -23.30
C GLY A 110 11.68 5.25 -24.40
#